data_AF-A0A938UDA8-F1
#
_entry.id   AF-A0A938UDA8-F1
#
_cell.length_a   1.000
_cell.length_b   1.000
_cell.length_c   1.000
_cell.angle_alpha   90.00
_cell.angle_beta   90.00
_cell.angle_gamma   90.00
#
_symmetry.space_group_name_H-M   'P 1'
#
loop_
_entity.id
_entity.type
_entity.pdbx_description
1 polymer ?
#
loop_
_entity_poly.entity_id
_entity_poly.type
_entity_poly.pdbx_seq_one_letter_code
_entity_poly.pdbx_strand_id
1 'polypeptide(L)'
;MKQSFLIVLLIACAHTAAAAEPAAPAPASRAALCSTVVMEDDFLTGAAALEALAQQACAEKPELCVPDGANREAFLRLNAALLAESGKISRPALEAFFKDGAQPNQCELYELAYIFDALLLKRISDSVSAGAGSALDKVQRLTDWTFEHIALSSPLQAQRAATRPVYPLDIIEQGHGFDFQIAWALAALVQQQGLAVALAYLPPAEGSGITRVLVLVFLEEGSVLVDPVHGIVWKDASTHKPIGIREALEKTKRIKKLHSQYDSAMVKSLKKAEFRIPYHPLALLPKMKTVQSVLAETCAVQPLLYVDLTRAHNAFGHLFCRAEGMESFNYSPELMQFALPGRDYSCSVWLMPLVQLFASGLPQAPQYREGRRMHLRGEYDQASLNFRRALSYADEAEQRAELTFFLGLLEYDRGDYEKAAFTLQRYLDRYYKSRQDQVRFLLARIYQLQGNREKSAEFMQLLRDNPRYERFLKP
;
A
#
# COMPACT_ATOMS: atom_id res chain seq x y z
N MET A 1 43.23 -10.17 -30.89
CA MET A 1 44.54 -10.36 -30.23
C MET A 1 44.60 -9.35 -29.09
N LYS A 2 44.24 -9.73 -27.85
CA LYS A 2 45.06 -10.31 -26.76
C LYS A 2 45.94 -9.29 -26.00
N GLN A 3 45.80 -9.36 -24.66
CA GLN A 3 46.62 -8.87 -23.53
C GLN A 3 46.32 -7.44 -23.02
N SER A 4 45.69 -7.21 -21.85
CA SER A 4 45.87 -7.66 -20.45
C SER A 4 47.02 -6.97 -19.71
N PHE A 5 46.71 -6.21 -18.64
CA PHE A 5 47.47 -6.21 -17.40
C PHE A 5 46.58 -5.87 -16.20
N LEU A 6 46.80 -6.66 -15.13
CA LEU A 6 46.15 -6.73 -13.83
C LEU A 6 47.21 -6.37 -12.79
N ILE A 7 46.88 -5.61 -11.74
CA ILE A 7 47.68 -5.58 -10.50
C ILE A 7 46.76 -5.79 -9.31
N VAL A 8 47.03 -6.87 -8.59
CA VAL A 8 46.52 -7.27 -7.28
C VAL A 8 47.60 -6.96 -6.26
N LEU A 9 47.22 -6.50 -5.07
CA LEU A 9 48.10 -6.54 -3.90
C LEU A 9 47.32 -6.99 -2.66
N LEU A 10 47.67 -8.20 -2.21
CA LEU A 10 47.33 -8.83 -0.93
C LEU A 10 48.63 -8.84 -0.10
N ILE A 11 48.57 -8.46 1.18
CA ILE A 11 49.48 -8.98 2.21
C ILE A 11 48.69 -9.25 3.49
N ALA A 12 48.79 -10.49 3.95
CA ALA A 12 48.35 -10.99 5.25
C ALA A 12 49.48 -10.91 6.28
N CYS A 13 49.15 -10.90 7.57
CA CYS A 13 49.90 -11.64 8.59
C CYS A 13 49.03 -11.89 9.84
N ALA A 14 49.21 -13.09 10.39
CA ALA A 14 48.50 -13.63 11.54
C ALA A 14 49.47 -13.90 12.70
N HIS A 15 48.89 -14.09 13.90
CA HIS A 15 49.40 -14.74 15.12
C HIS A 15 50.33 -13.97 16.07
N THR A 16 49.89 -13.77 17.32
CA THR A 16 50.31 -14.59 18.48
C THR A 16 49.40 -14.33 19.68
N ALA A 17 49.09 -15.41 20.41
CA ALA A 17 48.36 -15.41 21.67
C ALA A 17 49.34 -15.41 22.85
N ALA A 18 49.00 -14.71 23.93
CA ALA A 18 49.48 -15.00 25.29
C ALA A 18 48.43 -14.54 26.31
N ALA A 19 48.14 -15.40 27.28
CA ALA A 19 47.13 -15.25 28.31
C ALA A 19 47.67 -14.57 29.57
N ALA A 20 46.83 -13.73 30.22
CA ALA A 20 46.77 -13.54 31.67
C ALA A 20 45.46 -12.80 32.07
N GLU A 21 44.72 -13.36 33.02
CA GLU A 21 43.48 -12.87 33.68
C GLU A 21 43.76 -11.79 34.78
N PRO A 22 42.78 -11.29 35.58
CA PRO A 22 41.76 -10.30 35.22
C PRO A 22 41.72 -9.09 36.21
N ALA A 23 41.22 -7.92 35.79
CA ALA A 23 40.75 -6.90 36.73
C ALA A 23 39.73 -5.94 36.08
N ALA A 24 38.56 -5.80 36.70
CA ALA A 24 37.49 -4.86 36.39
C ALA A 24 37.58 -3.61 37.30
N PRO A 25 36.68 -2.60 37.20
CA PRO A 25 36.14 -1.90 36.03
C PRO A 25 36.42 -0.37 36.07
N ALA A 26 35.96 0.33 35.03
CA ALA A 26 36.10 1.77 34.75
C ALA A 26 35.58 2.74 35.85
N PRO A 27 35.84 4.06 35.69
CA PRO A 27 34.85 4.86 34.99
C PRO A 27 35.44 5.83 33.95
N ALA A 28 34.79 5.92 32.79
CA ALA A 28 35.10 6.87 31.74
C ALA A 28 34.45 8.22 32.01
N SER A 29 35.27 9.27 32.13
CA SER A 29 34.84 10.67 32.03
C SER A 29 34.69 11.06 30.55
N ARG A 30 33.47 11.46 30.16
CA ARG A 30 33.19 12.16 28.90
C ARG A 30 33.63 13.62 29.01
N ALA A 31 34.66 14.02 28.29
CA ALA A 31 34.79 15.36 27.70
C ALA A 31 36.01 15.42 26.76
N ALA A 32 35.83 16.13 25.64
CA ALA A 32 36.77 16.43 24.56
C ALA A 32 37.03 15.24 23.61
N LEU A 33 36.74 15.32 22.31
CA LEU A 33 37.07 16.42 21.40
C LEU A 33 35.97 16.64 20.37
N CYS A 34 35.57 17.91 20.27
CA CYS A 34 34.90 18.49 19.12
C CYS A 34 35.99 18.77 18.07
N SER A 35 35.88 18.17 16.89
CA SER A 35 36.50 18.69 15.68
C SER A 35 35.40 18.95 14.68
N THR A 36 35.13 20.23 14.49
CA THR A 36 34.31 20.82 13.44
C THR A 36 34.69 20.21 12.09
N VAL A 37 33.75 19.50 11.46
CA VAL A 37 33.82 19.19 10.03
C VAL A 37 32.75 20.04 9.36
N VAL A 38 33.23 20.86 8.43
CA VAL A 38 32.45 21.70 7.52
C VAL A 38 31.48 20.80 6.75
N MET A 39 30.21 21.17 6.74
CA MET A 39 29.19 20.48 5.94
C MET A 39 29.42 20.78 4.47
N GLU A 40 29.72 19.75 3.70
CA GLU A 40 29.49 19.68 2.26
C GLU A 40 28.48 18.56 1.97
N ASP A 41 27.56 18.87 1.07
CA ASP A 41 26.36 18.12 0.71
C ASP A 41 26.65 16.79 0.00
N ASP A 42 26.95 15.72 0.74
CA ASP A 42 26.90 14.36 0.19
C ASP A 42 26.18 13.39 1.14
N PHE A 43 24.88 13.26 0.94
CA PHE A 43 24.12 12.12 1.46
C PHE A 43 24.49 10.89 0.63
N LEU A 44 25.18 9.95 1.28
CA LEU A 44 25.25 8.56 0.81
C LEU A 44 23.83 8.00 0.66
N THR A 45 23.37 7.92 -0.58
CA THR A 45 22.13 7.24 -0.96
C THR A 45 22.29 5.73 -0.81
N GLY A 46 21.19 5.02 -0.52
CA GLY A 46 21.14 3.55 -0.53
C GLY A 46 21.58 2.90 -1.87
N ALA A 47 21.81 3.70 -2.92
CA ALA A 47 22.38 3.25 -4.19
C ALA A 47 23.82 2.73 -4.05
N ALA A 48 24.66 3.30 -3.17
CA ALA A 48 26.05 2.85 -3.01
C ALA A 48 26.18 1.46 -2.36
N ALA A 49 25.23 1.11 -1.48
CA ALA A 49 25.13 -0.23 -0.89
C ALA A 49 24.63 -1.28 -1.91
N LEU A 50 23.71 -0.88 -2.79
CA LEU A 50 23.20 -1.69 -3.90
C LEU A 50 24.24 -1.90 -5.02
N GLU A 51 25.07 -0.89 -5.30
CA GLU A 51 26.11 -0.95 -6.32
C GLU A 51 27.30 -1.83 -5.88
N ALA A 52 27.64 -1.82 -4.59
CA ALA A 52 28.60 -2.76 -4.00
C ALA A 52 28.12 -4.23 -4.05
N LEU A 53 26.82 -4.47 -3.85
CA LEU A 53 26.20 -5.80 -3.99
C LEU A 53 26.08 -6.25 -5.46
N ALA A 54 25.84 -5.32 -6.39
CA ALA A 54 25.77 -5.60 -7.82
C ALA A 54 27.14 -5.93 -8.43
N GLN A 55 28.21 -5.24 -8.01
CA GLN A 55 29.58 -5.50 -8.45
C GLN A 55 30.13 -6.85 -7.96
N GLN A 56 29.62 -7.36 -6.83
CA GLN A 56 30.01 -8.66 -6.28
C GLN A 56 29.29 -9.84 -6.98
N ALA A 57 28.18 -9.60 -7.68
CA ALA A 57 27.33 -10.63 -8.27
C ALA A 57 27.56 -10.88 -9.79
N CYS A 58 28.35 -10.06 -10.47
CA CYS A 58 28.41 -10.03 -11.95
C CYS A 58 29.79 -10.35 -12.56
N ALA A 59 30.61 -11.19 -11.93
CA ALA A 59 31.94 -11.50 -12.47
C ALA A 59 31.99 -12.59 -13.56
N GLU A 60 30.98 -13.47 -13.73
CA GLU A 60 31.15 -14.62 -14.63
C GLU A 60 29.93 -14.94 -15.51
N LYS A 61 30.01 -14.46 -16.77
CA LYS A 61 29.29 -14.89 -18.01
C LYS A 61 27.87 -14.32 -18.29
N PRO A 62 27.74 -13.39 -19.26
CA PRO A 62 26.47 -12.78 -19.70
C PRO A 62 25.63 -13.61 -20.70
N GLU A 63 26.02 -14.83 -21.04
CA GLU A 63 25.53 -15.50 -22.27
C GLU A 63 24.42 -16.55 -22.06
N LEU A 64 23.88 -16.69 -20.84
CA LEU A 64 22.87 -17.72 -20.52
C LEU A 64 21.43 -17.18 -20.39
N CYS A 65 21.13 -16.01 -20.94
CA CYS A 65 19.77 -15.46 -20.96
C CYS A 65 18.92 -16.05 -22.11
N VAL A 66 18.21 -17.14 -21.83
CA VAL A 66 17.02 -17.62 -22.57
C VAL A 66 15.87 -17.81 -21.56
N PRO A 67 14.60 -17.47 -21.90
CA PRO A 67 13.59 -17.10 -20.92
C PRO A 67 12.85 -18.32 -20.38
N ASP A 68 13.18 -18.68 -19.14
CA ASP A 68 12.25 -19.23 -18.14
C ASP A 68 12.92 -19.28 -16.74
N GLY A 69 14.27 -19.36 -16.71
CA GLY A 69 15.08 -19.32 -15.48
C GLY A 69 15.38 -17.91 -14.94
N ALA A 70 15.36 -16.88 -15.78
CA ALA A 70 15.77 -15.52 -15.41
C ALA A 70 14.87 -14.88 -14.34
N ASN A 71 13.57 -15.20 -14.34
CA ASN A 71 12.64 -14.67 -13.35
C ASN A 71 12.89 -15.27 -11.97
N ARG A 72 13.17 -16.57 -11.90
CA ARG A 72 13.51 -17.28 -10.66
C ARG A 72 14.88 -16.86 -10.12
N GLU A 73 15.85 -16.64 -10.99
CA GLU A 73 17.19 -16.23 -10.58
C GLU A 73 17.27 -14.74 -10.22
N ALA A 74 16.60 -13.84 -10.96
CA ALA A 74 16.45 -12.44 -10.57
C ALA A 74 15.71 -12.31 -9.23
N PHE A 75 14.66 -13.11 -9.06
CA PHE A 75 13.89 -13.26 -7.82
C PHE A 75 14.77 -13.70 -6.62
N LEU A 76 15.66 -14.69 -6.81
CA LEU A 76 16.58 -15.16 -5.77
C LEU A 76 17.81 -14.24 -5.57
N ARG A 77 18.25 -13.53 -6.61
CA ARG A 77 19.39 -12.60 -6.58
C ARG A 77 19.04 -11.28 -5.87
N LEU A 78 17.82 -10.77 -6.04
CA LEU A 78 17.37 -9.51 -5.40
C LEU A 78 17.39 -9.57 -3.86
N ASN A 79 17.32 -10.76 -3.27
CA ASN A 79 17.06 -10.91 -1.82
C ASN A 79 17.94 -11.98 -1.14
N ALA A 80 19.13 -12.28 -1.68
CA ALA A 80 20.03 -13.29 -1.12
C ALA A 80 20.42 -13.03 0.34
N ALA A 81 20.56 -11.76 0.74
CA ALA A 81 20.87 -11.36 2.12
C ALA A 81 19.69 -11.59 3.08
N LEU A 82 18.46 -11.31 2.66
CA LEU A 82 17.22 -11.53 3.43
C LEU A 82 16.88 -13.03 3.60
N LEU A 83 17.39 -13.88 2.71
CA LEU A 83 17.26 -15.33 2.79
C LEU A 83 18.40 -16.00 3.58
N ALA A 84 19.48 -15.27 3.87
CA ALA A 84 20.67 -15.78 4.55
C ALA A 84 20.57 -15.68 6.09
N GLU A 85 19.69 -14.85 6.64
CA GLU A 85 19.48 -14.81 8.09
C GLU A 85 18.83 -16.11 8.58
N SER A 86 19.50 -16.72 9.57
CA SER A 86 19.20 -18.02 10.15
C SER A 86 17.80 -18.06 10.78
N GLY A 87 16.78 -18.39 9.98
CA GLY A 87 15.40 -18.32 10.43
C GLY A 87 14.32 -18.64 9.39
N LYS A 88 14.37 -19.86 8.80
CA LYS A 88 13.18 -20.64 8.38
C LYS A 88 12.43 -20.32 7.08
N ILE A 89 13.08 -19.81 6.03
CA ILE A 89 12.66 -20.14 4.65
C ILE A 89 13.91 -20.52 3.87
N SER A 90 14.20 -21.81 3.80
CA SER A 90 15.35 -22.27 3.02
C SER A 90 15.04 -22.14 1.53
N ARG A 91 16.03 -21.77 0.72
CA ARG A 91 15.90 -21.83 -0.74
C ARG A 91 15.34 -23.18 -1.21
N PRO A 92 15.78 -24.34 -0.69
CA PRO A 92 15.15 -25.62 -0.97
C PRO A 92 13.65 -25.70 -0.63
N ALA A 93 13.17 -25.05 0.44
CA ALA A 93 11.76 -25.03 0.80
C ALA A 93 10.91 -24.19 -0.17
N LEU A 94 11.41 -23.03 -0.62
CA LEU A 94 10.78 -22.26 -1.70
C LEU A 94 10.80 -23.06 -3.01
N GLU A 95 11.93 -23.67 -3.34
CA GLU A 95 12.07 -24.48 -4.54
C GLU A 95 11.17 -25.72 -4.51
N ALA A 96 11.01 -26.37 -3.36
CA ALA A 96 10.05 -27.47 -3.15
C ALA A 96 8.61 -26.99 -3.23
N PHE A 97 8.28 -25.83 -2.66
CA PHE A 97 6.97 -25.19 -2.81
C PHE A 97 6.62 -24.97 -4.29
N PHE A 98 7.56 -24.47 -5.10
CA PHE A 98 7.36 -24.27 -6.54
C PHE A 98 7.44 -25.57 -7.37
N LYS A 99 8.00 -26.64 -6.81
CA LYS A 99 8.18 -27.93 -7.50
C LYS A 99 7.00 -28.88 -7.26
N ASP A 100 6.48 -28.93 -6.03
CA ASP A 100 5.45 -29.88 -5.59
C ASP A 100 4.09 -29.21 -5.29
N GLY A 101 4.08 -27.91 -4.98
CA GLY A 101 2.85 -27.13 -4.81
C GLY A 101 2.37 -26.56 -6.13
N ALA A 102 1.07 -26.68 -6.41
CA ALA A 102 0.32 -25.99 -7.45
C ALA A 102 1.14 -25.68 -8.72
N GLN A 103 1.14 -26.61 -9.70
CA GLN A 103 2.01 -26.59 -10.88
C GLN A 103 2.46 -25.16 -11.28
N PRO A 104 3.76 -24.89 -11.48
CA PRO A 104 4.34 -23.55 -11.65
C PRO A 104 3.66 -22.65 -12.71
N ASN A 105 2.81 -23.22 -13.55
CA ASN A 105 1.88 -22.55 -14.46
C ASN A 105 0.67 -21.88 -13.77
N GLN A 106 0.51 -21.97 -12.44
CA GLN A 106 -0.70 -21.50 -11.77
C GLN A 106 -0.56 -20.07 -11.23
N CYS A 107 0.60 -19.66 -10.71
CA CYS A 107 0.81 -18.32 -10.14
C CYS A 107 1.32 -17.30 -11.15
N GLU A 108 0.56 -16.23 -11.32
CA GLU A 108 0.96 -15.09 -12.14
C GLU A 108 2.03 -14.26 -11.41
N LEU A 109 2.85 -13.52 -12.16
CA LEU A 109 3.96 -12.72 -11.60
C LEU A 109 3.51 -11.75 -10.49
N TYR A 110 2.33 -11.12 -10.64
CA TYR A 110 1.80 -10.19 -9.64
C TYR A 110 1.32 -10.91 -8.36
N GLU A 111 0.88 -12.18 -8.47
CA GLU A 111 0.53 -12.99 -7.30
C GLU A 111 1.79 -13.37 -6.53
N LEU A 112 2.85 -13.72 -7.25
CA LEU A 112 4.16 -13.97 -6.65
C LEU A 112 4.68 -12.73 -5.93
N ALA A 113 4.66 -11.56 -6.58
CA ALA A 113 5.04 -10.30 -5.97
C ALA A 113 4.26 -10.04 -4.67
N TYR A 114 2.94 -10.19 -4.69
CA TYR A 114 2.12 -10.03 -3.49
C TYR A 114 2.44 -11.04 -2.39
N ILE A 115 2.71 -12.31 -2.74
CA ILE A 115 3.14 -13.32 -1.77
C ILE A 115 4.44 -12.88 -1.09
N PHE A 116 5.39 -12.34 -1.85
CA PHE A 116 6.64 -11.83 -1.31
C PHE A 116 6.45 -10.61 -0.43
N ASP A 117 5.65 -9.64 -0.87
CA ASP A 117 5.35 -8.45 -0.09
C ASP A 117 4.75 -8.83 1.27
N ALA A 118 3.78 -9.76 1.28
CA ALA A 118 3.16 -10.24 2.51
C ALA A 118 4.15 -10.99 3.43
N LEU A 119 5.06 -11.79 2.87
CA LEU A 119 6.12 -12.46 3.64
C LEU A 119 7.10 -11.46 4.26
N LEU A 120 7.50 -10.42 3.51
CA LEU A 120 8.39 -9.37 4.00
C LEU A 120 7.71 -8.53 5.08
N LEU A 121 6.48 -8.09 4.84
CA LEU A 121 5.66 -7.39 5.83
C LEU A 121 5.50 -8.22 7.11
N LYS A 122 5.28 -9.53 6.98
CA LYS A 122 5.17 -10.43 8.13
C LYS A 122 6.46 -10.50 8.92
N ARG A 123 7.61 -10.62 8.26
CA ARG A 123 8.92 -10.64 8.92
C ARG A 123 9.25 -9.33 9.63
N ILE A 124 9.02 -8.19 8.97
CA ILE A 124 9.19 -6.87 9.59
C ILE A 124 8.30 -6.79 10.83
N SER A 125 7.04 -7.15 10.69
CA SER A 125 6.06 -7.10 11.77
C SER A 125 6.45 -7.99 12.96
N ASP A 126 6.91 -9.22 12.71
CA ASP A 126 7.37 -10.15 13.75
C ASP A 126 8.65 -9.67 14.44
N SER A 127 9.60 -9.14 13.68
CA SER A 127 10.84 -8.57 14.22
C SER A 127 10.56 -7.41 15.16
N VAL A 128 9.76 -6.43 14.71
CA VAL A 128 9.39 -5.25 15.52
C VAL A 128 8.58 -5.65 16.76
N SER A 129 7.71 -6.65 16.62
CA SER A 129 6.86 -7.14 17.71
C SER A 129 7.56 -8.14 18.66
N ALA A 130 8.82 -8.50 18.40
CA ALA A 130 9.52 -9.55 19.13
C ALA A 130 9.66 -9.23 20.62
N GLY A 131 9.04 -10.04 21.49
CA GLY A 131 9.06 -9.83 22.94
C GLY A 131 8.00 -8.83 23.45
N ALA A 132 7.01 -8.46 22.63
CA ALA A 132 5.82 -7.76 23.12
C ALA A 132 4.93 -8.71 23.95
N GLY A 133 4.54 -8.29 25.15
CA GLY A 133 3.77 -9.12 26.10
C GLY A 133 2.26 -9.13 25.84
N SER A 134 1.74 -8.14 25.12
CA SER A 134 0.32 -8.00 24.80
C SER A 134 0.09 -7.51 23.37
N ALA A 135 -1.14 -7.63 22.87
CA ALA A 135 -1.54 -7.07 21.58
C ALA A 135 -1.34 -5.54 21.54
N LEU A 136 -1.60 -4.85 22.65
CA LEU A 136 -1.39 -3.41 22.76
C LEU A 136 0.10 -3.04 22.69
N ASP A 137 0.98 -3.84 23.29
CA ASP A 137 2.43 -3.65 23.19
C ASP A 137 2.93 -3.85 21.76
N LYS A 138 2.39 -4.84 21.03
CA LYS A 138 2.68 -5.03 19.60
C LYS A 138 2.30 -3.80 18.79
N VAL A 139 1.07 -3.29 19.00
CA VAL A 139 0.59 -2.08 18.33
C VAL A 139 1.47 -0.89 18.64
N GLN A 140 1.88 -0.69 19.90
CA GLN A 140 2.80 0.37 20.29
C GLN A 140 4.13 0.27 19.53
N ARG A 141 4.79 -0.89 19.57
CA ARG A 141 6.09 -1.06 18.91
C ARG A 141 6.02 -0.87 17.40
N LEU A 142 4.97 -1.38 16.76
CA LEU A 142 4.74 -1.16 15.33
C LEU A 142 4.48 0.31 15.00
N THR A 143 3.78 1.03 15.88
CA THR A 143 3.52 2.47 15.74
C THR A 143 4.81 3.27 15.86
N ASP A 144 5.61 3.00 16.90
CA ASP A 144 6.90 3.65 17.13
C ASP A 144 7.85 3.42 15.95
N TRP A 145 7.97 2.16 15.52
CA TRP A 145 8.79 1.81 14.37
C TRP A 145 8.33 2.52 13.09
N THR A 146 7.02 2.56 12.82
CA THR A 146 6.48 3.25 11.64
C THR A 146 6.80 4.73 11.67
N PHE A 147 6.63 5.38 12.83
CA PHE A 147 6.93 6.80 13.01
C PHE A 147 8.43 7.11 12.82
N GLU A 148 9.30 6.25 13.32
CA GLU A 148 10.76 6.41 13.21
C GLU A 148 11.28 6.16 11.79
N HIS A 149 10.64 5.29 11.02
CA HIS A 149 11.15 4.83 9.72
C HIS A 149 10.42 5.40 8.51
N ILE A 150 9.24 6.00 8.67
CA ILE A 150 8.45 6.52 7.55
C ILE A 150 8.09 7.99 7.78
N ALA A 151 8.81 8.89 7.11
CA ALA A 151 8.60 10.32 7.21
C ALA A 151 7.38 10.79 6.39
N LEU A 152 6.78 11.92 6.77
CA LEU A 152 5.74 12.55 5.96
C LEU A 152 6.34 13.11 4.66
N SER A 153 5.76 12.77 3.52
CA SER A 153 6.18 13.27 2.21
C SER A 153 6.11 14.80 2.11
N SER A 154 7.17 15.42 1.60
CA SER A 154 7.17 16.83 1.21
C SER A 154 6.19 17.10 0.05
N PRO A 155 5.73 18.36 -0.15
CA PRO A 155 4.88 18.71 -1.29
C PRO A 155 5.47 18.37 -2.67
N LEU A 156 6.80 18.36 -2.81
CA LEU A 156 7.50 17.96 -4.04
C LEU A 156 7.48 16.43 -4.24
N GLN A 157 7.72 15.66 -3.19
CA GLN A 157 7.58 14.19 -3.23
C GLN A 157 6.13 13.79 -3.52
N ALA A 158 5.17 14.52 -2.94
CA ALA A 158 3.76 14.32 -3.16
C ALA A 158 3.37 14.42 -4.65
N GLN A 159 3.89 15.41 -5.36
CA GLN A 159 3.66 15.58 -6.80
C GLN A 159 4.22 14.40 -7.61
N ARG A 160 5.36 13.83 -7.22
CA ARG A 160 5.98 12.69 -7.91
C ARG A 160 5.22 11.39 -7.63
N ALA A 161 4.82 11.18 -6.38
CA ALA A 161 4.13 9.97 -5.92
C ALA A 161 2.70 9.83 -6.49
N ALA A 162 2.08 10.92 -6.93
CA ALA A 162 0.72 10.92 -7.50
C ALA A 162 0.58 10.07 -8.79
N THR A 163 1.69 9.65 -9.41
CA THR A 163 1.69 8.98 -10.71
C THR A 163 1.69 7.46 -10.65
N ARG A 164 1.95 6.84 -9.49
CA ARG A 164 2.06 5.39 -9.36
C ARG A 164 1.24 4.87 -8.17
N PRO A 165 0.59 3.70 -8.28
CA PRO A 165 0.10 3.01 -7.10
C PRO A 165 1.30 2.69 -6.20
N VAL A 166 1.14 2.96 -4.90
CA VAL A 166 2.18 2.72 -3.89
C VAL A 166 1.61 1.74 -2.89
N TYR A 167 2.27 0.60 -2.70
CA TYR A 167 1.87 -0.45 -1.76
C TYR A 167 2.53 -0.26 -0.39
N PRO A 168 2.03 -0.91 0.69
CA PRO A 168 2.64 -0.85 2.02
C PRO A 168 4.15 -1.07 2.05
N LEU A 169 4.66 -2.05 1.29
CA LEU A 169 6.10 -2.32 1.25
C LEU A 169 6.86 -1.21 0.52
N ASP A 170 6.34 -0.67 -0.59
CA ASP A 170 6.96 0.46 -1.28
C ASP A 170 7.09 1.69 -0.35
N ILE A 171 6.09 1.93 0.51
CA ILE A 171 6.08 3.05 1.47
C ILE A 171 7.18 2.86 2.51
N ILE A 172 7.32 1.62 3.01
CA ILE A 172 8.37 1.24 3.96
C ILE A 172 9.76 1.39 3.32
N GLU A 173 9.95 0.88 2.09
CA GLU A 173 11.23 0.95 1.38
C GLU A 173 11.64 2.39 1.05
N GLN A 174 10.67 3.23 0.69
CA GLN A 174 10.92 4.65 0.42
C GLN A 174 11.24 5.44 1.70
N GLY A 175 10.80 4.96 2.86
CA GLY A 175 10.93 5.67 4.13
C GLY A 175 10.15 6.98 4.19
N HIS A 176 9.20 7.19 3.27
CA HIS A 176 8.30 8.35 3.30
C HIS A 176 6.96 8.06 2.63
N GLY A 177 5.92 8.77 3.07
CA GLY A 177 4.57 8.63 2.53
C GLY A 177 3.63 9.77 2.91
N PHE A 178 2.47 9.82 2.24
CA PHE A 178 1.34 10.63 2.70
C PHE A 178 0.75 10.06 4.00
N ASP A 179 -0.02 10.87 4.72
CA ASP A 179 -0.70 10.45 5.95
C ASP A 179 -1.48 9.13 5.78
N PHE A 180 -2.31 9.03 4.74
CA PHE A 180 -3.04 7.79 4.45
C PHE A 180 -2.13 6.60 4.06
N GLN A 181 -0.99 6.87 3.42
CA GLN A 181 -0.02 5.83 3.03
C GLN A 181 0.68 5.29 4.28
N ILE A 182 1.15 6.17 5.16
CA ILE A 182 1.77 5.80 6.42
C ILE A 182 0.77 5.00 7.28
N ALA A 183 -0.49 5.45 7.36
CA ALA A 183 -1.56 4.74 8.02
C ALA A 183 -1.81 3.35 7.41
N TRP A 184 -1.74 3.23 6.08
CA TRP A 184 -1.89 1.94 5.40
C TRP A 184 -0.69 1.00 5.62
N ALA A 185 0.54 1.52 5.62
CA ALA A 185 1.73 0.74 5.94
C ALA A 185 1.66 0.16 7.36
N LEU A 186 1.30 0.99 8.35
CA LEU A 186 1.04 0.51 9.72
C LEU A 186 -0.07 -0.55 9.75
N ALA A 187 -1.20 -0.28 9.09
CA ALA A 187 -2.33 -1.20 9.06
C ALA A 187 -1.93 -2.57 8.49
N ALA A 188 -1.14 -2.60 7.42
CA ALA A 188 -0.62 -3.84 6.84
C ALA A 188 0.28 -4.60 7.81
N LEU A 189 1.21 -3.92 8.50
CA LEU A 189 2.07 -4.54 9.51
C LEU A 189 1.27 -5.10 10.69
N VAL A 190 0.26 -4.37 11.17
CA VAL A 190 -0.61 -4.80 12.27
C VAL A 190 -1.47 -6.00 11.87
N GLN A 191 -1.99 -6.03 10.64
CA GLN A 191 -2.72 -7.19 10.10
C GLN A 191 -1.86 -8.46 10.08
N GLN A 192 -0.55 -8.33 9.82
CA GLN A 192 0.38 -9.47 9.88
C GLN A 192 0.57 -10.02 11.31
N GLN A 193 0.17 -9.29 12.36
CA GLN A 193 0.06 -9.80 13.73
C GLN A 193 -1.28 -10.50 14.02
N GLY A 194 -2.15 -10.67 13.02
CA GLY A 194 -3.47 -11.26 13.17
C GLY A 194 -4.50 -10.31 13.80
N LEU A 195 -4.19 -9.02 13.89
CA LEU A 195 -5.09 -8.01 14.44
C LEU A 195 -5.94 -7.38 13.35
N ALA A 196 -7.23 -7.16 13.65
CA ALA A 196 -8.13 -6.47 12.75
C ALA A 196 -7.91 -4.96 12.82
N VAL A 197 -7.89 -4.29 11.66
CA VAL A 197 -7.65 -2.84 11.54
C VAL A 197 -8.62 -2.16 10.59
N ALA A 198 -8.96 -0.91 10.88
CA ALA A 198 -9.65 -0.01 9.97
C ALA A 198 -8.94 1.34 9.92
N LEU A 199 -8.93 1.98 8.75
CA LEU A 199 -8.47 3.34 8.57
C LEU A 199 -9.62 4.31 8.84
N ALA A 200 -9.44 5.26 9.75
CA ALA A 200 -10.42 6.26 10.11
C ALA A 200 -10.08 7.59 9.43
N TYR A 201 -10.80 7.91 8.36
CA TYR A 201 -10.66 9.17 7.63
C TYR A 201 -11.42 10.26 8.35
N LEU A 202 -10.70 11.21 8.92
CA LEU A 202 -11.28 12.36 9.61
C LEU A 202 -11.57 13.45 8.59
N PRO A 203 -12.82 13.94 8.48
CA PRO A 203 -13.10 15.08 7.62
C PRO A 203 -12.26 16.27 8.10
N PRO A 204 -11.74 17.09 7.16
CA PRO A 204 -10.90 18.22 7.51
C PRO A 204 -11.66 19.14 8.47
N ALA A 205 -10.99 19.59 9.52
CA ALA A 205 -11.53 20.68 10.34
C ALA A 205 -11.75 21.90 9.42
N GLU A 206 -12.82 22.66 9.64
CA GLU A 206 -13.18 23.83 8.82
C GLU A 206 -11.94 24.70 8.58
N GLY A 207 -11.54 24.84 7.31
CA GLY A 207 -10.38 25.64 6.90
C GLY A 207 -9.03 24.93 6.81
N SER A 208 -8.86 23.70 7.31
CA SER A 208 -7.57 22.99 7.25
C SER A 208 -7.27 22.38 5.88
N GLY A 209 -8.30 21.93 5.15
CA GLY A 209 -8.16 21.24 3.86
C GLY A 209 -7.44 19.87 3.92
N ILE A 210 -6.91 19.47 5.07
CA ILE A 210 -6.15 18.24 5.26
C ILE A 210 -7.05 17.19 5.91
N THR A 211 -7.31 16.11 5.17
CA THR A 211 -7.93 14.91 5.71
C THR A 211 -6.89 14.14 6.50
N ARG A 212 -7.15 13.92 7.79
CA ARG A 212 -6.26 13.14 8.66
C ARG A 212 -6.71 11.68 8.70
N VAL A 213 -5.77 10.75 8.71
CA VAL A 213 -6.08 9.31 8.74
C VAL A 213 -5.52 8.68 10.00
N LEU A 214 -6.41 8.18 10.86
CA LEU A 214 -6.02 7.37 12.02
C LEU A 214 -6.14 5.87 11.68
N VAL A 215 -5.49 5.02 12.47
CA VAL A 215 -5.67 3.57 12.41
C VAL A 215 -6.41 3.13 13.66
N LEU A 216 -7.58 2.50 13.48
CA LEU A 216 -8.31 1.81 14.53
C LEU A 216 -7.88 0.35 14.55
N VAL A 217 -7.34 -0.11 15.67
CA VAL A 217 -6.95 -1.52 15.86
C VAL A 217 -7.89 -2.18 16.87
N PHE A 218 -8.44 -3.33 16.51
CA PHE A 218 -9.29 -4.13 17.39
C PHE A 218 -8.43 -5.09 18.23
N LEU A 219 -8.69 -5.07 19.53
CA LEU A 219 -8.01 -5.87 20.55
C LEU A 219 -9.03 -6.80 21.22
N GLU A 220 -8.57 -7.80 21.95
CA GLU A 220 -9.47 -8.72 22.67
C GLU A 220 -10.35 -8.01 23.71
N GLU A 221 -9.80 -6.96 24.35
CA GLU A 221 -10.47 -6.18 25.39
C GLU A 221 -11.18 -4.91 24.86
N GLY A 222 -11.09 -4.60 23.57
CA GLY A 222 -11.68 -3.38 23.01
C GLY A 222 -11.06 -2.93 21.69
N SER A 223 -10.77 -1.63 21.59
CA SER A 223 -10.09 -1.06 20.42
C SER A 223 -9.17 0.08 20.82
N VAL A 224 -8.21 0.40 19.98
CA VAL A 224 -7.28 1.51 20.18
C VAL A 224 -7.15 2.36 18.91
N LEU A 225 -7.20 3.68 19.08
CA LEU A 225 -6.87 4.63 18.01
C LEU A 225 -5.37 4.89 17.98
N VAL A 226 -4.82 4.95 16.77
CA VAL A 226 -3.39 5.10 16.50
C VAL A 226 -3.18 6.19 15.45
N ASP A 227 -2.17 7.02 15.65
CA ASP A 227 -1.68 8.01 14.68
C ASP A 227 -0.21 7.72 14.38
N PRO A 228 0.07 7.03 13.28
CA PRO A 228 1.44 6.64 12.95
C PRO A 228 2.29 7.83 12.52
N VAL A 229 1.69 8.91 12.01
CA VAL A 229 2.44 10.13 11.63
C VAL A 229 3.04 10.83 12.85
N HIS A 230 2.46 10.61 14.04
CA HIS A 230 2.91 11.23 15.28
C HIS A 230 3.41 10.21 16.31
N GLY A 231 3.50 8.93 15.95
CA GLY A 231 3.92 7.87 16.87
C GLY A 231 2.98 7.67 18.07
N ILE A 232 1.67 7.96 17.93
CA ILE A 232 0.75 7.98 19.06
C ILE A 232 -0.12 6.74 19.06
N VAL A 233 -0.12 6.01 20.16
CA VAL A 233 -1.18 5.06 20.50
C VAL A 233 -2.02 5.65 21.63
N TRP A 234 -3.32 5.81 21.41
CA TRP A 234 -4.19 6.50 22.36
C TRP A 234 -4.43 5.60 23.57
N LYS A 235 -3.79 5.95 24.69
CA LYS A 235 -3.84 5.20 25.95
C LYS A 235 -4.18 6.11 27.11
N ASP A 236 -4.89 5.55 28.08
CA ASP A 236 -5.14 6.22 29.35
C ASP A 236 -3.82 6.35 30.12
N ALA A 237 -3.37 7.57 30.42
CA ALA A 237 -2.10 7.81 31.11
C ALA A 237 -2.02 7.17 32.52
N SER A 238 -3.15 6.89 33.16
CA SER A 238 -3.18 6.32 34.52
C SER A 238 -3.35 4.81 34.53
N THR A 239 -4.17 4.27 33.62
CA THR A 239 -4.49 2.83 33.59
C THR A 239 -3.76 2.06 32.48
N HIS A 240 -3.09 2.77 31.57
CA HIS A 240 -2.50 2.24 30.34
C HIS A 240 -3.48 1.50 29.42
N LYS A 241 -4.79 1.59 29.68
CA LYS A 241 -5.83 0.98 28.87
C LYS A 241 -5.93 1.64 27.49
N PRO A 242 -6.23 0.87 26.44
CA PRO A 242 -6.42 1.41 25.10
C PRO A 242 -7.66 2.31 25.06
N ILE A 243 -7.53 3.45 24.37
CA ILE A 243 -8.64 4.38 24.13
C ILE A 243 -9.12 4.19 22.69
N GLY A 244 -10.34 3.65 22.57
CA GLY A 244 -11.05 3.50 21.30
C GLY A 244 -11.87 4.73 20.91
N ILE A 245 -12.68 4.60 19.86
CA ILE A 245 -13.53 5.68 19.32
C ILE A 245 -14.56 6.15 20.34
N ARG A 246 -15.34 5.22 20.91
CA ARG A 246 -16.32 5.54 21.96
C ARG A 246 -15.73 6.41 23.07
N GLU A 247 -14.63 5.97 23.67
CA GLU A 247 -14.01 6.67 24.78
C GLU A 247 -13.45 8.04 24.36
N ALA A 248 -12.88 8.13 23.16
CA ALA A 248 -12.43 9.39 22.58
C ALA A 248 -13.57 10.40 22.41
N LEU A 249 -14.74 9.94 21.95
CA LEU A 249 -15.92 10.76 21.78
C LEU A 249 -16.52 11.23 23.11
N GLU A 250 -16.58 10.34 24.11
CA GLU A 250 -17.08 10.65 25.45
C GLU A 250 -16.14 11.60 26.21
N LYS A 251 -14.81 11.48 26.02
CA LYS A 251 -13.79 12.18 26.79
C LYS A 251 -12.94 13.14 25.95
N THR A 252 -13.55 13.85 25.00
CA THR A 252 -12.89 14.83 24.09
C THR A 252 -11.90 15.79 24.77
N LYS A 253 -12.26 16.38 25.92
CA LYS A 253 -11.36 17.28 26.68
C LYS A 253 -10.11 16.57 27.19
N ARG A 254 -10.24 15.29 27.55
CA ARG A 254 -9.14 14.45 28.04
C ARG A 254 -8.18 14.11 26.90
N ILE A 255 -8.71 13.77 25.72
CA ILE A 255 -7.89 13.50 24.53
C ILE A 255 -7.02 14.71 24.19
N LYS A 256 -7.61 15.92 24.17
CA LYS A 256 -6.83 17.15 23.96
C LYS A 256 -5.71 17.35 24.98
N LYS A 257 -5.93 16.96 26.24
CA LYS A 257 -4.91 17.04 27.30
C LYS A 257 -3.80 15.99 27.12
N LEU A 258 -4.16 14.79 26.67
CA LEU A 258 -3.21 13.70 26.44
C LEU A 258 -2.40 13.91 25.16
N HIS A 259 -3.01 14.51 24.14
CA HIS A 259 -2.47 14.65 22.80
C HIS A 259 -2.77 16.06 22.29
N SER A 260 -1.87 17.01 22.57
CA SER A 260 -2.04 18.44 22.24
C SER A 260 -2.16 18.74 20.75
N GLN A 261 -1.71 17.82 19.89
CA GLN A 261 -1.86 17.88 18.44
C GLN A 261 -3.31 17.68 17.97
N TYR A 262 -4.22 17.20 18.83
CA TYR A 262 -5.65 17.12 18.54
C TYR A 262 -6.41 18.21 19.29
N ASP A 263 -6.91 19.17 18.53
CA ASP A 263 -7.87 20.11 19.07
C ASP A 263 -9.26 19.46 19.26
N SER A 264 -10.16 20.18 19.91
CA SER A 264 -11.51 19.69 20.14
C SER A 264 -12.35 19.58 18.85
N ALA A 265 -11.98 20.27 17.77
CA ALA A 265 -12.68 20.18 16.49
C ALA A 265 -12.34 18.87 15.77
N MET A 266 -11.06 18.49 15.77
CA MET A 266 -10.55 17.23 15.23
C MET A 266 -11.08 16.03 16.01
N VAL A 267 -11.10 16.07 17.34
CA VAL A 267 -11.71 14.96 18.10
C VAL A 267 -13.24 14.89 17.85
N LYS A 268 -13.92 16.02 17.61
CA LYS A 268 -15.33 16.01 17.21
C LYS A 268 -15.54 15.47 15.79
N SER A 269 -14.56 15.59 14.91
CA SER A 269 -14.65 15.09 13.53
C SER A 269 -14.65 13.56 13.46
N LEU A 270 -14.22 12.87 14.53
CA LEU A 270 -14.42 11.42 14.71
C LEU A 270 -15.89 11.01 14.59
N LYS A 271 -16.85 11.87 14.97
CA LYS A 271 -18.29 11.58 14.81
C LYS A 271 -18.71 11.43 13.36
N LYS A 272 -17.94 11.99 12.44
CA LYS A 272 -18.17 11.98 10.99
C LYS A 272 -17.05 11.25 10.26
N ALA A 273 -16.26 10.44 10.96
CA ALA A 273 -15.17 9.71 10.34
C ALA A 273 -15.71 8.75 9.28
N GLU A 274 -14.95 8.48 8.23
CA GLU A 274 -15.25 7.38 7.32
C GLU A 274 -14.28 6.24 7.62
N PHE A 275 -14.81 5.08 7.98
CA PHE A 275 -13.98 3.91 8.27
C PHE A 275 -13.80 3.07 7.02
N ARG A 276 -12.56 2.73 6.72
CA ARG A 276 -12.17 1.95 5.55
C ARG A 276 -11.33 0.76 5.97
N ILE A 277 -11.77 -0.44 5.64
CA ILE A 277 -10.99 -1.66 5.92
C ILE A 277 -10.03 -1.89 4.75
N PRO A 278 -8.70 -1.75 4.94
CA PRO A 278 -7.76 -1.88 3.84
C PRO A 278 -7.46 -3.37 3.59
N TYR A 279 -7.83 -3.86 2.41
CA TYR A 279 -7.40 -5.17 1.92
C TYR A 279 -6.67 -5.06 0.60
N HIS A 280 -5.63 -5.87 0.46
CA HIS A 280 -5.03 -6.09 -0.84
C HIS A 280 -6.02 -6.88 -1.72
N PRO A 281 -6.30 -6.46 -2.97
CA PRO A 281 -7.30 -7.14 -3.81
C PRO A 281 -6.97 -8.60 -4.09
N LEU A 282 -5.68 -8.95 -4.18
CA LEU A 282 -5.26 -10.34 -4.36
C LEU A 282 -5.54 -11.19 -3.12
N ALA A 283 -5.73 -10.59 -1.94
CA ALA A 283 -6.10 -11.31 -0.75
C ALA A 283 -7.48 -11.97 -0.85
N LEU A 284 -8.30 -11.56 -1.82
CA LEU A 284 -9.63 -12.12 -2.03
C LEU A 284 -9.62 -13.35 -2.94
N LEU A 285 -8.50 -13.63 -3.61
CA LEU A 285 -8.43 -14.75 -4.54
C LEU A 285 -8.47 -16.06 -3.75
N PRO A 286 -9.40 -16.99 -4.04
CA PRO A 286 -9.48 -18.28 -3.35
C PRO A 286 -8.17 -19.05 -3.37
N LYS A 287 -7.37 -18.86 -4.42
CA LYS A 287 -6.04 -19.45 -4.54
C LYS A 287 -5.06 -18.98 -3.47
N MET A 288 -5.13 -17.72 -3.03
CA MET A 288 -4.30 -17.23 -1.91
C MET A 288 -4.62 -17.96 -0.61
N LYS A 289 -5.85 -18.48 -0.44
CA LYS A 289 -6.20 -19.35 0.70
C LYS A 289 -5.35 -20.62 0.70
N THR A 290 -5.26 -21.28 -0.45
CA THR A 290 -4.44 -22.48 -0.62
C THR A 290 -2.97 -22.18 -0.38
N VAL A 291 -2.45 -21.10 -0.97
CA VAL A 291 -1.06 -20.67 -0.76
C VAL A 291 -0.79 -20.39 0.72
N GLN A 292 -1.69 -19.67 1.40
CA GLN A 292 -1.56 -19.40 2.83
C GLN A 292 -1.51 -20.67 3.65
N SER A 293 -2.39 -21.65 3.39
CA SER A 293 -2.36 -22.94 4.10
C SER A 293 -1.05 -23.67 3.88
N VAL A 294 -0.56 -23.75 2.63
CA VAL A 294 0.71 -24.43 2.34
C VAL A 294 1.88 -23.72 2.99
N LEU A 295 1.94 -22.38 2.96
CA LEU A 295 2.98 -21.63 3.66
C LEU A 295 2.89 -21.81 5.18
N ALA A 296 1.70 -21.90 5.75
CA ALA A 296 1.52 -22.16 7.19
C ALA A 296 1.99 -23.57 7.60
N GLU A 297 1.92 -24.55 6.70
CA GLU A 297 2.39 -25.92 6.93
C GLU A 297 3.91 -26.06 6.69
N THR A 298 4.44 -25.38 5.66
CA THR A 298 5.82 -25.55 5.19
C THR A 298 6.80 -24.54 5.78
N CYS A 299 6.33 -23.34 6.11
CA CYS A 299 7.12 -22.25 6.64
C CYS A 299 6.70 -21.97 8.08
N ALA A 300 7.65 -21.58 8.93
CA ALA A 300 7.33 -21.12 10.28
C ALA A 300 6.71 -19.72 10.33
N VAL A 301 6.59 -19.07 9.17
CA VAL A 301 6.03 -17.75 8.99
C VAL A 301 4.63 -17.92 8.41
N GLN A 302 3.63 -17.37 9.09
CA GLN A 302 2.23 -17.40 8.65
C GLN A 302 1.82 -16.00 8.17
N PRO A 303 2.13 -15.62 6.92
CA PRO A 303 1.69 -14.34 6.38
C PRO A 303 0.17 -14.34 6.20
N LEU A 304 -0.47 -13.20 6.48
CA LEU A 304 -1.84 -12.95 6.04
C LEU A 304 -1.81 -12.70 4.53
N LEU A 305 -2.20 -13.72 3.76
CA LEU A 305 -2.29 -13.69 2.30
C LEU A 305 -3.72 -13.69 1.81
N TYR A 306 -4.65 -14.28 2.57
CA TYR A 306 -6.03 -14.46 2.17
C TYR A 306 -6.99 -13.91 3.21
N VAL A 307 -8.04 -13.25 2.72
CA VAL A 307 -9.13 -12.71 3.51
C VAL A 307 -10.43 -13.18 2.89
N ASP A 308 -11.20 -13.94 3.66
CA ASP A 308 -12.60 -14.22 3.33
C ASP A 308 -13.40 -12.94 3.60
N LEU A 309 -13.78 -12.24 2.53
CA LEU A 309 -14.38 -10.91 2.61
C LEU A 309 -15.68 -10.90 3.43
N THR A 310 -16.55 -11.88 3.20
CA THR A 310 -17.83 -12.00 3.92
C THR A 310 -17.59 -12.24 5.40
N ARG A 311 -16.70 -13.18 5.73
CA ARG A 311 -16.35 -13.46 7.12
C ARG A 311 -15.66 -12.28 7.78
N ALA A 312 -14.78 -11.61 7.07
CA ALA A 312 -14.08 -10.42 7.52
C ALA A 312 -15.07 -9.30 7.82
N HIS A 313 -16.00 -8.97 6.92
CA HIS A 313 -16.99 -7.92 7.16
C HIS A 313 -17.86 -8.21 8.37
N ASN A 314 -18.38 -9.44 8.48
CA ASN A 314 -19.19 -9.84 9.62
C ASN A 314 -18.37 -9.73 10.91
N ALA A 315 -17.13 -10.22 10.91
CA ALA A 315 -16.24 -10.10 12.06
C ALA A 315 -15.96 -8.63 12.41
N PHE A 316 -15.72 -7.77 11.42
CA PHE A 316 -15.51 -6.34 11.62
C PHE A 316 -16.74 -5.64 12.17
N GLY A 317 -17.93 -5.95 11.67
CA GLY A 317 -19.18 -5.40 12.20
C GLY A 317 -19.37 -5.78 13.67
N HIS A 318 -19.13 -7.04 14.03
CA HIS A 318 -19.17 -7.49 15.43
C HIS A 318 -18.09 -6.84 16.31
N LEU A 319 -16.86 -6.71 15.80
CA LEU A 319 -15.77 -6.05 16.51
C LEU A 319 -16.07 -4.56 16.72
N PHE A 320 -16.63 -3.87 15.73
CA PHE A 320 -17.09 -2.49 15.84
C PHE A 320 -18.21 -2.35 16.88
N CYS A 321 -19.23 -3.21 16.81
CA CYS A 321 -20.30 -3.22 17.79
C CYS A 321 -19.77 -3.42 19.20
N ARG A 322 -18.89 -4.40 19.40
CA ARG A 322 -18.28 -4.66 20.70
C ARG A 322 -17.45 -3.48 21.19
N ALA A 323 -16.63 -2.89 20.32
CA ALA A 323 -15.79 -1.74 20.64
C ALA A 323 -16.61 -0.49 21.02
N GLU A 324 -17.77 -0.32 20.40
CA GLU A 324 -18.70 0.77 20.70
C GLU A 324 -19.73 0.42 21.79
N GLY A 325 -19.74 -0.83 22.27
CA GLY A 325 -20.74 -1.33 23.23
C GLY A 325 -22.17 -1.30 22.69
N MET A 326 -22.34 -1.64 21.41
CA MET A 326 -23.63 -1.80 20.75
C MET A 326 -23.97 -3.28 20.57
N GLU A 327 -25.26 -3.58 20.52
CA GLU A 327 -25.77 -4.96 20.39
C GLU A 327 -25.88 -5.42 18.93
N SER A 328 -26.10 -4.50 17.99
CA SER A 328 -26.34 -4.82 16.58
C SER A 328 -25.83 -3.76 15.61
N PHE A 329 -25.64 -4.15 14.35
CA PHE A 329 -25.29 -3.28 13.23
C PHE A 329 -26.14 -3.63 12.02
N ASN A 330 -26.36 -2.65 11.14
CA ASN A 330 -27.04 -2.87 9.86
C ASN A 330 -25.98 -3.07 8.78
N TYR A 331 -25.91 -4.29 8.24
CA TYR A 331 -25.02 -4.61 7.12
C TYR A 331 -25.77 -4.50 5.80
N SER A 332 -25.20 -3.77 4.85
CA SER A 332 -25.60 -3.74 3.45
C SER A 332 -24.58 -4.54 2.63
N PRO A 333 -24.89 -5.79 2.25
CA PRO A 333 -23.97 -6.62 1.46
C PRO A 333 -23.65 -5.99 0.10
N GLU A 334 -24.66 -5.35 -0.52
CA GLU A 334 -24.57 -4.73 -1.84
C GLU A 334 -23.55 -3.59 -1.89
N LEU A 335 -23.49 -2.80 -0.83
CA LEU A 335 -22.58 -1.66 -0.72
C LEU A 335 -21.27 -2.01 0.00
N MET A 336 -21.16 -3.24 0.54
CA MET A 336 -20.09 -3.64 1.46
C MET A 336 -19.88 -2.60 2.56
N GLN A 337 -21.01 -2.11 3.09
CA GLN A 337 -21.07 -1.06 4.09
C GLN A 337 -21.88 -1.53 5.29
N PHE A 338 -21.49 -1.09 6.47
CA PHE A 338 -22.37 -1.17 7.62
C PHE A 338 -22.54 0.20 8.29
N ALA A 339 -23.76 0.41 8.76
CA ALA A 339 -24.15 1.57 9.54
C ALA A 339 -24.41 1.14 10.98
N LEU A 340 -23.93 1.94 11.91
CA LEU A 340 -24.12 1.74 13.34
C LEU A 340 -25.31 2.59 13.80
N PRO A 341 -26.34 2.00 14.44
CA PRO A 341 -27.50 2.76 14.88
C PRO A 341 -27.12 3.97 15.75
N GLY A 342 -27.60 5.16 15.38
CA GLY A 342 -27.34 6.39 16.14
C GLY A 342 -25.95 7.00 15.97
N ARG A 343 -25.17 6.56 14.97
CA ARG A 343 -23.87 7.16 14.61
C ARG A 343 -23.91 7.72 13.19
N ASP A 344 -23.25 8.87 12.98
CA ASP A 344 -23.18 9.56 11.69
C ASP A 344 -22.01 9.10 10.80
N TYR A 345 -21.15 8.20 11.29
CA TYR A 345 -20.04 7.65 10.51
C TYR A 345 -20.41 6.35 9.80
N SER A 346 -19.93 6.20 8.56
CA SER A 346 -20.06 4.98 7.77
C SER A 346 -18.79 4.14 7.83
N CYS A 347 -18.95 2.82 7.82
CA CYS A 347 -17.85 1.91 7.57
C CYS A 347 -18.05 1.25 6.20
N SER A 348 -17.05 1.35 5.34
CA SER A 348 -17.03 0.73 4.02
C SER A 348 -15.77 -0.08 3.84
N VAL A 349 -15.84 -1.07 2.95
CA VAL A 349 -14.65 -1.85 2.64
C VAL A 349 -13.96 -1.23 1.46
N TRP A 350 -12.71 -0.89 1.70
CA TRP A 350 -11.92 -0.19 0.73
C TRP A 350 -10.97 -1.16 0.08
N LEU A 351 -11.49 -1.75 -0.99
CA LEU A 351 -10.67 -2.45 -1.93
C LEU A 351 -10.01 -1.38 -2.81
N MET A 352 -8.71 -1.15 -2.59
CA MET A 352 -7.91 -0.18 -3.36
C MET A 352 -8.17 -0.33 -4.88
N PRO A 353 -7.97 0.72 -5.72
CA PRO A 353 -8.48 0.86 -7.09
C PRO A 353 -8.26 -0.32 -8.04
N LEU A 354 -7.37 -1.25 -7.70
CA LEU A 354 -7.31 -2.56 -8.32
C LEU A 354 -8.66 -3.30 -8.29
N VAL A 355 -9.61 -3.06 -7.37
CA VAL A 355 -10.95 -3.70 -7.46
C VAL A 355 -11.91 -3.06 -8.46
N GLN A 356 -11.76 -1.78 -8.80
CA GLN A 356 -12.38 -1.27 -10.03
C GLN A 356 -11.77 -1.91 -11.29
N LEU A 357 -10.55 -2.45 -11.19
CA LEU A 357 -9.90 -3.22 -12.25
C LEU A 357 -10.24 -4.72 -12.23
N PHE A 358 -10.42 -5.36 -11.06
CA PHE A 358 -10.68 -6.79 -10.92
C PHE A 358 -12.16 -7.17 -11.01
N ALA A 359 -13.07 -6.29 -10.58
CA ALA A 359 -14.51 -6.55 -10.64
C ALA A 359 -15.08 -6.55 -12.08
N SER A 360 -14.34 -6.04 -13.07
CA SER A 360 -14.78 -5.94 -14.45
C SER A 360 -14.40 -7.14 -15.33
N GLY A 361 -13.76 -8.20 -14.80
CA GLY A 361 -13.33 -9.37 -15.59
C GLY A 361 -12.19 -9.12 -16.61
N LEU A 362 -11.90 -7.86 -16.91
CA LEU A 362 -10.83 -7.40 -17.81
C LEU A 362 -9.42 -7.88 -17.50
N PRO A 363 -9.01 -8.15 -16.25
CA PRO A 363 -7.67 -8.62 -15.98
C PRO A 363 -7.42 -10.01 -16.56
N GLN A 364 -8.43 -10.79 -16.96
CA GLN A 364 -8.18 -12.07 -17.61
C GLN A 364 -7.80 -11.95 -19.09
N ALA A 365 -7.82 -10.73 -19.67
CA ALA A 365 -7.32 -10.48 -21.02
C ALA A 365 -5.85 -10.01 -20.97
N PRO A 366 -4.86 -10.85 -21.35
CA PRO A 366 -3.45 -10.45 -21.36
C PRO A 366 -3.18 -9.15 -22.13
N GLN A 367 -3.94 -8.93 -23.20
CA GLN A 367 -3.85 -7.74 -24.04
C GLN A 367 -4.32 -6.48 -23.31
N TYR A 368 -5.32 -6.57 -22.41
CA TYR A 368 -5.71 -5.41 -21.61
C TYR A 368 -4.57 -4.97 -20.69
N ARG A 369 -3.96 -5.93 -19.97
CA ARG A 369 -2.86 -5.66 -19.05
C ARG A 369 -1.66 -5.06 -19.76
N GLU A 370 -1.28 -5.64 -20.89
CA GLU A 370 -0.18 -5.13 -21.70
C GLU A 370 -0.47 -3.72 -22.22
N GLY A 371 -1.69 -3.52 -22.72
CA GLY A 371 -2.15 -2.21 -23.19
C GLY A 371 -2.05 -1.14 -22.10
N ARG A 372 -2.43 -1.48 -20.85
CA ARG A 372 -2.32 -0.56 -19.73
C ARG A 372 -0.89 -0.24 -19.35
N ARG A 373 0.01 -1.23 -19.36
CA ARG A 373 1.44 -1.01 -19.07
C ARG A 373 2.07 -0.07 -20.09
N MET A 374 1.79 -0.31 -21.37
CA MET A 374 2.24 0.54 -22.48
C MET A 374 1.66 1.96 -22.37
N HIS A 375 0.37 2.09 -22.03
CA HIS A 375 -0.28 3.39 -21.82
C HIS A 375 0.45 4.20 -20.74
N LEU A 376 0.76 3.60 -19.59
CA LEU A 376 1.47 4.26 -18.49
C LEU A 376 2.93 4.63 -18.82
N ARG A 377 3.54 3.96 -19.80
CA ARG A 377 4.89 4.29 -20.31
C ARG A 377 4.87 5.36 -21.42
N GLY A 378 3.69 5.79 -21.85
CA GLY A 378 3.53 6.70 -22.99
C GLY A 378 3.63 6.02 -24.36
N GLU A 379 3.64 4.69 -24.40
CA GLU A 379 3.71 3.88 -25.63
C GLU A 379 2.30 3.75 -26.26
N TYR A 380 1.70 4.89 -26.62
CA TYR A 380 0.27 4.98 -26.95
C TYR A 380 -0.17 4.12 -28.14
N ASP A 381 0.65 3.97 -29.18
CA ASP A 381 0.28 3.16 -30.35
C ASP A 381 0.17 1.67 -30.01
N GLN A 382 1.13 1.15 -29.25
CA GLN A 382 1.13 -0.25 -28.81
C GLN A 382 0.03 -0.50 -27.78
N ALA A 383 -0.21 0.47 -26.90
CA ALA A 383 -1.31 0.44 -25.94
C ALA A 383 -2.68 0.39 -26.63
N SER A 384 -2.89 1.22 -27.66
CA SER A 384 -4.14 1.26 -28.44
C SER A 384 -4.41 -0.07 -29.15
N LEU A 385 -3.37 -0.67 -29.74
CA LEU A 385 -3.47 -1.99 -30.38
C LEU A 385 -3.91 -3.07 -29.37
N ASN A 386 -3.29 -3.07 -28.19
CA ASN A 386 -3.55 -4.03 -27.14
C ASN A 386 -4.96 -3.87 -26.54
N PHE A 387 -5.43 -2.64 -26.30
CA PHE A 387 -6.81 -2.41 -25.88
C PHE A 387 -7.84 -2.80 -26.94
N ARG A 388 -7.57 -2.56 -28.23
CA ARG A 388 -8.46 -3.00 -29.32
C ARG A 388 -8.53 -4.51 -29.43
N ARG A 389 -7.40 -5.21 -29.23
CA ARG A 389 -7.38 -6.69 -29.15
C ARG A 389 -8.20 -7.17 -27.96
N ALA A 390 -7.98 -6.62 -26.77
CA ALA A 390 -8.80 -6.94 -25.60
C ALA A 390 -10.30 -6.69 -25.87
N LEU A 391 -10.64 -5.61 -26.56
CA LEU A 391 -12.02 -5.28 -26.92
C LEU A 391 -12.65 -6.29 -27.87
N SER A 392 -11.85 -6.89 -28.77
CA SER A 392 -12.32 -7.95 -29.68
C SER A 392 -12.62 -9.27 -28.97
N TYR A 393 -12.01 -9.50 -27.80
CA TYR A 393 -12.23 -10.68 -26.97
C TYR A 393 -13.25 -10.45 -25.84
N ALA A 394 -13.70 -9.21 -25.65
CA ALA A 394 -14.66 -8.89 -24.60
C ALA A 394 -16.08 -9.31 -25.02
N ASP A 395 -16.67 -10.23 -24.27
CA ASP A 395 -18.04 -10.72 -24.50
C ASP A 395 -19.07 -9.91 -23.71
N GLU A 396 -18.69 -9.42 -22.53
CA GLU A 396 -19.58 -8.68 -21.64
C GLU A 396 -19.66 -7.20 -22.01
N ALA A 397 -20.86 -6.63 -21.89
CA ALA A 397 -21.09 -5.20 -22.16
C ALA A 397 -20.25 -4.30 -21.23
N GLU A 398 -20.06 -4.71 -19.97
CA GLU A 398 -19.28 -3.97 -18.98
C GLU A 398 -17.79 -3.94 -19.32
N GLN A 399 -17.24 -5.08 -19.74
CA GLN A 399 -15.85 -5.18 -20.23
C GLN A 399 -15.63 -4.26 -21.44
N ARG A 400 -16.56 -4.29 -22.41
CA ARG A 400 -16.50 -3.42 -23.58
C ARG A 400 -16.61 -1.95 -23.21
N ALA A 401 -17.43 -1.61 -22.22
CA ALA A 401 -17.54 -0.25 -21.69
C ALA A 401 -16.20 0.23 -21.13
N GLU A 402 -15.59 -0.54 -20.23
CA GLU A 402 -14.31 -0.19 -19.62
C GLU A 402 -13.20 -0.07 -20.66
N LEU A 403 -13.09 -1.00 -21.62
CA LEU A 403 -12.08 -0.93 -22.69
C LEU A 403 -12.28 0.28 -23.60
N THR A 404 -13.54 0.63 -23.89
CA THR A 404 -13.86 1.86 -24.65
C THR A 404 -13.46 3.10 -23.86
N PHE A 405 -13.70 3.10 -22.54
CA PHE A 405 -13.27 4.18 -21.66
C PHE A 405 -11.74 4.34 -21.65
N PHE A 406 -10.98 3.24 -21.51
CA PHE A 406 -9.52 3.29 -21.53
C PHE A 406 -8.95 3.71 -22.88
N LEU A 407 -9.56 3.31 -24.00
CA LEU A 407 -9.20 3.84 -25.32
C LEU A 407 -9.43 5.36 -25.39
N GLY A 408 -10.55 5.86 -24.86
CA GLY A 408 -10.81 7.31 -24.80
C GLY A 408 -9.77 8.06 -23.97
N LEU A 409 -9.38 7.53 -22.81
CA LEU A 409 -8.31 8.09 -21.98
C LEU A 409 -6.95 8.05 -22.67
N LEU A 410 -6.64 6.97 -23.38
CA LEU A 410 -5.38 6.86 -24.12
C LEU A 410 -5.25 7.95 -25.17
N GLU A 411 -6.30 8.19 -25.96
CA GLU A 411 -6.27 9.26 -26.97
C GLU A 411 -6.21 10.65 -26.32
N TYR A 412 -6.83 10.81 -25.14
CA TYR A 412 -6.72 12.04 -24.35
C TYR A 412 -5.28 12.32 -23.91
N ASP A 413 -4.60 11.32 -23.34
CA ASP A 413 -3.22 11.43 -22.86
C ASP A 413 -2.21 11.60 -24.02
N ARG A 414 -2.56 11.07 -25.20
CA ARG A 414 -1.83 11.32 -26.46
C ARG A 414 -1.99 12.76 -26.97
N GLY A 415 -3.02 13.48 -26.52
CA GLY A 415 -3.38 14.81 -27.02
C GLY A 415 -4.26 14.79 -28.27
N ASP A 416 -4.76 13.63 -28.71
CA ASP A 416 -5.72 13.50 -29.80
C ASP A 416 -7.15 13.69 -29.28
N TYR A 417 -7.46 14.95 -28.98
CA TYR A 417 -8.71 15.35 -28.35
C TYR A 417 -9.95 15.03 -29.19
N GLU A 418 -9.84 15.02 -30.52
CA GLU A 418 -10.95 14.65 -31.41
C GLU A 418 -11.29 13.16 -31.28
N LYS A 419 -10.27 12.28 -31.35
CA LYS A 419 -10.49 10.84 -31.17
C LYS A 419 -10.90 10.49 -29.75
N ALA A 420 -10.36 11.17 -28.76
CA ALA A 420 -10.75 11.02 -27.36
C ALA A 420 -12.24 11.34 -27.19
N ALA A 421 -12.69 12.49 -27.69
CA ALA A 421 -14.09 12.90 -27.63
C ALA A 421 -15.01 11.90 -28.33
N PHE A 422 -14.64 11.47 -29.55
CA PHE A 422 -15.43 10.49 -30.31
C PHE A 422 -15.57 9.16 -29.55
N THR A 423 -14.48 8.67 -28.98
CA THR A 423 -14.47 7.38 -28.28
C THR A 423 -15.26 7.43 -26.96
N LEU A 424 -15.14 8.54 -26.23
CA LEU A 424 -15.88 8.78 -24.98
C LEU A 424 -17.37 9.07 -25.23
N GLN A 425 -17.72 9.74 -26.33
CA GLN A 425 -19.12 9.89 -26.72
C GLN A 425 -19.74 8.54 -27.04
N ARG A 426 -19.03 7.69 -27.81
CA ARG A 426 -19.45 6.31 -28.06
C ARG A 426 -19.62 5.51 -26.76
N TYR A 427 -18.83 5.80 -25.73
CA TYR A 427 -19.05 5.20 -24.41
C TYR A 427 -20.42 5.59 -23.84
N LEU A 428 -20.76 6.88 -23.83
CA LEU A 428 -22.05 7.37 -23.32
C LEU A 428 -23.24 6.85 -24.12
N ASP A 429 -23.10 6.76 -25.45
CA ASP A 429 -24.16 6.31 -26.35
C ASP A 429 -24.48 4.82 -26.16
N ARG A 430 -23.49 4.00 -25.80
CA ARG A 430 -23.63 2.53 -25.70
C ARG A 430 -23.72 1.99 -24.28
N TYR A 431 -23.16 2.66 -23.29
CA TYR A 431 -22.97 2.11 -21.94
C TYR A 431 -23.49 3.07 -20.88
N TYR A 432 -24.42 2.60 -20.05
CA TYR A 432 -25.24 3.52 -19.26
C TYR A 432 -24.86 3.69 -17.78
N LYS A 433 -23.98 2.87 -17.17
CA LYS A 433 -24.05 2.74 -15.69
C LYS A 433 -22.80 3.03 -14.85
N SER A 434 -21.57 2.65 -15.23
CA SER A 434 -20.46 2.67 -14.26
C SER A 434 -19.65 3.98 -14.19
N ARG A 435 -19.55 4.77 -15.28
CA ARG A 435 -18.66 5.96 -15.33
C ARG A 435 -19.20 7.18 -16.07
N GLN A 436 -20.51 7.28 -16.30
CA GLN A 436 -21.07 8.36 -17.13
C GLN A 436 -20.63 9.75 -16.69
N ASP A 437 -20.66 10.04 -15.39
CA ASP A 437 -20.29 11.37 -14.89
C ASP A 437 -18.80 11.66 -15.09
N GLN A 438 -17.94 10.65 -14.92
CA GLN A 438 -16.51 10.79 -15.20
C GLN A 438 -16.26 11.04 -16.69
N VAL A 439 -17.00 10.35 -17.56
CA VAL A 439 -16.90 10.52 -19.01
C VAL A 439 -17.42 11.88 -19.46
N ARG A 440 -18.55 12.36 -18.92
CA ARG A 440 -19.07 13.71 -19.14
C ARG A 440 -18.06 14.76 -18.72
N PHE A 441 -17.43 14.59 -17.56
CA PHE A 441 -16.39 15.51 -17.08
C PHE A 441 -15.17 15.55 -18.01
N LEU A 442 -14.70 14.39 -18.48
CA LEU A 442 -13.60 14.30 -19.44
C LEU A 442 -13.96 14.96 -20.78
N LEU A 443 -15.18 14.72 -21.29
CA LEU A 443 -15.68 15.37 -22.51
C LEU A 443 -15.74 16.89 -22.35
N ALA A 444 -16.25 17.38 -21.22
CA ALA A 444 -16.25 18.81 -20.92
C ALA A 444 -14.84 19.41 -20.98
N ARG A 445 -13.87 18.71 -20.39
CA ARG A 445 -12.47 19.14 -20.39
C ARG A 445 -11.84 19.10 -21.78
N ILE A 446 -12.14 18.05 -22.56
CA ILE A 446 -11.68 17.92 -23.95
C ILE A 446 -12.20 19.08 -24.80
N TYR A 447 -13.50 19.37 -24.74
CA TYR A 447 -14.08 20.48 -25.49
C TYR A 447 -13.53 21.84 -25.04
N GLN A 448 -13.22 22.00 -23.75
CA GLN A 448 -12.55 23.19 -23.25
C GLN A 448 -11.15 23.35 -23.87
N LEU A 449 -10.37 22.27 -23.97
CA LEU A 449 -9.03 22.27 -24.57
C LEU A 449 -9.08 22.54 -26.08
N GLN A 450 -10.16 22.12 -26.75
CA GLN A 450 -10.42 22.43 -28.15
C GLN A 450 -10.98 23.85 -28.39
N GLY A 451 -11.24 24.63 -27.33
CA GLY A 451 -11.84 25.96 -27.42
C GLY A 451 -13.36 25.97 -27.62
N ASN A 452 -14.03 24.81 -27.63
CA ASN A 452 -15.47 24.70 -27.73
C ASN A 452 -16.13 24.86 -26.34
N ARG A 453 -16.28 26.12 -25.93
CA ARG A 453 -16.84 26.48 -24.62
C ARG A 453 -18.31 26.08 -24.46
N GLU A 454 -19.07 26.09 -25.54
CA GLU A 454 -20.50 25.76 -25.53
C GLU A 454 -20.72 24.28 -25.17
N LYS A 455 -20.08 23.36 -25.90
CA LYS A 455 -20.16 21.92 -25.58
C LYS A 455 -19.57 21.60 -24.22
N SER A 456 -18.49 22.29 -23.84
CA SER A 456 -17.91 22.13 -22.50
C SER A 456 -18.94 22.46 -21.42
N ALA A 457 -19.64 23.59 -21.55
CA ALA A 457 -20.67 24.02 -20.61
C ALA A 457 -21.86 23.05 -20.58
N GLU A 458 -22.28 22.52 -21.73
CA GLU A 458 -23.35 21.52 -21.83
C GLU A 458 -23.02 20.28 -20.98
N PHE A 459 -21.84 19.68 -21.15
CA PHE A 459 -21.43 18.52 -20.36
C PHE A 459 -21.25 18.83 -18.87
N MET A 460 -20.77 20.03 -18.54
CA MET A 460 -20.68 20.47 -17.14
C MET A 460 -22.05 20.64 -16.50
N GLN A 461 -23.05 21.15 -17.21
CA GLN A 461 -24.40 21.31 -16.71
C GLN A 461 -25.04 19.96 -16.33
N LEU A 462 -24.72 18.89 -17.07
CA LEU A 462 -25.17 17.53 -16.74
C LEU A 462 -24.55 16.98 -15.44
N LEU A 463 -23.54 17.65 -14.87
CA LEU A 463 -22.86 17.26 -13.63
C LEU A 463 -23.28 18.12 -12.43
N ARG A 464 -24.21 19.06 -12.60
CA ARG A 464 -24.59 20.06 -11.57
C ARG A 464 -25.10 19.45 -10.27
N ASP A 465 -25.76 18.31 -10.36
CA ASP A 465 -26.37 17.62 -9.22
C ASP A 465 -25.39 16.64 -8.56
N ASN A 466 -24.14 16.54 -9.04
CA ASN A 466 -23.11 15.67 -8.49
C ASN A 466 -22.11 16.49 -7.64
N PRO A 467 -22.12 16.34 -6.29
CA PRO A 467 -21.27 17.11 -5.38
C PRO A 467 -19.77 17.00 -5.68
N ARG A 468 -19.33 15.90 -6.31
CA ARG A 468 -17.93 15.68 -6.67
C ARG A 468 -17.39 16.72 -7.65
N TYR A 469 -18.26 17.27 -8.50
CA TYR A 469 -17.87 18.19 -9.56
C TYR A 469 -18.27 19.65 -9.30
N GLU A 470 -18.95 19.94 -8.18
CA GLU A 470 -19.43 21.28 -7.83
C GLU A 470 -18.31 22.34 -7.86
N ARG A 471 -17.10 21.96 -7.41
CA ARG A 471 -15.93 22.86 -7.41
C ARG A 471 -15.47 23.31 -8.80
N PHE A 472 -15.83 22.56 -9.86
CA PHE A 472 -15.48 22.88 -11.24
C PHE A 472 -16.58 23.66 -11.97
N LEU A 473 -17.74 23.82 -11.34
CA LEU A 473 -18.88 24.57 -11.87
C LEU A 473 -18.88 26.04 -11.40
N LYS A 474 -18.01 26.39 -10.46
CA LYS A 474 -17.83 27.77 -10.01
C LYS A 474 -16.93 28.49 -11.04
N PRO A 475 -17.38 29.65 -11.57
CA PRO A 475 -16.72 30.37 -12.65
C PRO A 475 -15.31 30.87 -12.30
#